data_AF-A0AA41MWT8-F1
#
_entry.id   AF-A0AA41MWT8-F1
#
_cell.length_a   1.000
_cell.length_b   1.000
_cell.length_c   1.000
_cell.angle_alpha   90.00
_cell.angle_beta   90.00
_cell.angle_gamma   90.00
#
_symmetry.space_group_name_H-M   'P 1'
#
loop_
_entity.id
_entity.type
_entity.pdbx_description
1 polymer ?
#
loop_
_entity_poly.entity_id
_entity_poly.type
_entity_poly.pdbx_seq_one_letter_code
_entity_poly.pdbx_strand_id
1 'polypeptide(L)'
;MAAPTDRGLLFLLALLGFLRAASGGLGSGASRDDDLLLPYPRARARFARDCTRVRAGSREHESWPPPAATPGAGRPSVRAFVSHFGGRAVTGHLTRVAAPLRTFSVLEPGGSGGCAERRRTTVEETARAAGCRVAQNGGFFRMNTGECLGNVVSDGRRVSSSGGLQNAQFGIRRDGTLVTGYLSEEEVLDTENPFVQLLSGVIWLIRNGSIYINESEATECDETQETGSFSKFVNVMSARTAVGHDRKGQLVLFHADGQTEQRGVSLWEMAEFLLRHDVVNAINLDGGGSATFVLNGTLASYPSDHCQDNMWRCARQVSTVVCVHEPRCQPPDCSGHGTCVEGRCECSGRFWRGSACSELDCGPSNCSGHGMCTETGCRCDAGWTGSNCSEECPLGWHGPGCQRPCRCEHQCPCDPQTGNCSVSQVKQCLQPPEATLKAGELSFFTRTTWLALTLALFFLLLISIVANVSLLLGSRAERNRHLDGDYVYHPLQEMNGELLAPEKEQAGDTHDPFKD
;
A
#
# COMPACT_ATOMS: atom_id res chain seq x y z
N MET A 1 -53.00 24.04 -10.49
CA MET A 1 -52.49 22.80 -11.11
C MET A 1 -50.98 22.89 -11.12
N ALA A 2 -50.31 22.23 -10.17
CA ALA A 2 -48.86 22.04 -10.17
C ALA A 2 -48.65 20.56 -9.81
N ALA A 3 -48.10 19.80 -10.76
CA ALA A 3 -47.86 18.37 -10.61
C ALA A 3 -46.50 18.13 -9.92
N PRO A 4 -46.35 17.09 -9.08
CA PRO A 4 -45.13 16.83 -8.34
C PRO A 4 -44.24 15.83 -9.11
N THR A 5 -43.10 16.26 -9.61
CA THR A 5 -42.12 15.39 -10.31
C THR A 5 -40.86 15.08 -9.51
N ASP A 6 -40.81 15.43 -8.22
CA ASP A 6 -39.56 15.35 -7.45
C ASP A 6 -39.44 14.12 -6.52
N ARG A 7 -40.53 13.36 -6.35
CA ARG A 7 -40.55 12.16 -5.49
C ARG A 7 -40.10 10.86 -6.18
N GLY A 8 -40.18 10.80 -7.50
CA GLY A 8 -39.81 9.59 -8.26
C GLY A 8 -38.31 9.38 -8.38
N LEU A 9 -37.54 10.47 -8.50
CA LEU A 9 -36.09 10.41 -8.70
C LEU A 9 -35.34 10.03 -7.42
N LEU A 10 -35.79 10.55 -6.27
CA LEU A 10 -35.28 10.19 -4.94
C LEU A 10 -35.57 8.72 -4.59
N PHE A 11 -36.74 8.20 -4.99
CA PHE A 11 -37.08 6.79 -4.78
C PHE A 11 -36.25 5.86 -5.68
N LEU A 12 -35.99 6.24 -6.94
CA LEU A 12 -35.12 5.46 -7.83
C LEU A 12 -33.66 5.45 -7.35
N LEU A 13 -33.13 6.56 -6.85
CA LEU A 13 -31.77 6.64 -6.31
C LEU A 13 -31.64 5.84 -5.01
N ALA A 14 -32.66 5.87 -4.15
CA ALA A 14 -32.71 5.04 -2.95
C ALA A 14 -32.82 3.55 -3.31
N LEU A 15 -33.62 3.18 -4.33
CA LEU A 15 -33.76 1.80 -4.78
C LEU A 15 -32.48 1.29 -5.47
N LEU A 16 -31.78 2.13 -6.24
CA LEU A 16 -30.47 1.81 -6.81
C LEU A 16 -29.38 1.71 -5.74
N GLY A 17 -29.44 2.53 -4.69
CA GLY A 17 -28.57 2.40 -3.51
C GLY A 17 -28.84 1.11 -2.73
N PHE A 18 -30.10 0.74 -2.53
CA PHE A 18 -30.51 -0.51 -1.90
C PHE A 18 -30.22 -1.73 -2.77
N LEU A 19 -30.37 -1.64 -4.10
CA LEU A 19 -30.04 -2.73 -5.02
C LEU A 19 -28.53 -2.88 -5.17
N ARG A 20 -27.71 -1.81 -5.11
CA ARG A 20 -26.25 -1.91 -5.03
C ARG A 20 -25.79 -2.52 -3.70
N ALA A 21 -26.47 -2.21 -2.61
CA ALA A 21 -26.23 -2.84 -1.30
C ALA A 21 -26.70 -4.31 -1.26
N ALA A 22 -27.77 -4.66 -1.98
CA ALA A 22 -28.28 -6.02 -2.08
C ALA A 22 -27.56 -6.88 -3.14
N SER A 23 -26.89 -6.28 -4.13
CA SER A 23 -26.07 -6.99 -5.12
C SER A 23 -24.59 -7.09 -4.75
N GLY A 24 -24.18 -6.53 -3.60
CA GLY A 24 -22.84 -6.71 -3.03
C GLY A 24 -22.68 -7.96 -2.15
N GLY A 25 -23.70 -8.84 -2.10
CA GLY A 25 -23.78 -9.91 -1.10
C GLY A 25 -24.32 -11.25 -1.60
N LEU A 26 -24.01 -11.65 -2.84
CA LEU A 26 -24.23 -13.02 -3.30
C LEU A 26 -22.95 -13.85 -3.21
N GLY A 27 -22.59 -14.25 -1.98
CA GLY A 27 -22.31 -15.65 -1.62
C GLY A 27 -21.24 -16.48 -2.34
N SER A 28 -20.27 -15.90 -3.03
CA SER A 28 -19.09 -16.62 -3.53
C SER A 28 -17.82 -15.86 -3.13
N GLY A 29 -17.05 -16.39 -2.18
CA GLY A 29 -15.71 -15.87 -1.89
C GLY A 29 -15.32 -15.64 -0.42
N ALA A 30 -16.21 -15.88 0.55
CA ALA A 30 -15.80 -15.85 1.97
C ALA A 30 -15.19 -17.20 2.40
N SER A 31 -14.11 -17.15 3.19
CA SER A 31 -13.52 -18.31 3.84
C SER A 31 -14.56 -19.06 4.71
N ARG A 32 -14.38 -20.37 4.85
CA ARG A 32 -15.12 -21.25 5.76
C ARG A 32 -14.53 -21.30 7.17
N ASP A 33 -13.38 -20.69 7.40
CA ASP A 33 -12.65 -20.70 8.68
C ASP A 33 -12.40 -22.14 9.19
N ASP A 34 -12.04 -23.07 8.30
CA ASP A 34 -12.00 -24.50 8.57
C ASP A 34 -10.59 -25.06 8.88
N ASP A 35 -9.51 -24.32 8.60
CA ASP A 35 -8.16 -24.64 9.07
C ASP A 35 -7.81 -23.81 10.32
N LEU A 36 -8.32 -24.24 11.47
CA LEU A 36 -8.08 -23.57 12.75
C LEU A 36 -6.82 -24.12 13.43
N LEU A 37 -5.85 -23.23 13.67
CA LEU A 37 -4.65 -23.51 14.45
C LEU A 37 -4.66 -22.67 15.72
N LEU A 38 -5.15 -23.25 16.81
CA LEU A 38 -5.40 -22.52 18.04
C LEU A 38 -4.43 -22.98 19.16
N PRO A 39 -3.74 -22.06 19.83
CA PRO A 39 -2.74 -22.41 20.85
C PRO A 39 -3.30 -23.00 22.15
N TYR A 40 -4.60 -22.84 22.44
CA TYR A 40 -5.18 -23.12 23.76
C TYR A 40 -6.51 -23.89 23.64
N PRO A 41 -6.91 -24.85 24.52
CA PRO A 41 -8.16 -25.64 24.42
C PRO A 41 -9.48 -24.90 24.76
N ARG A 42 -10.67 -25.53 24.75
CA ARG A 42 -11.99 -24.89 25.04
C ARG A 42 -12.40 -25.02 26.53
N ALA A 43 -12.94 -23.94 27.13
CA ALA A 43 -12.97 -23.75 28.58
C ALA A 43 -14.04 -24.57 29.32
N ARG A 44 -13.62 -25.22 30.43
CA ARG A 44 -14.44 -25.33 31.64
C ARG A 44 -13.95 -24.26 32.61
N ALA A 45 -14.86 -23.40 33.09
CA ALA A 45 -14.56 -22.30 33.99
C ALA A 45 -13.86 -22.78 35.28
N ARG A 46 -12.57 -22.45 35.45
CA ARG A 46 -11.86 -22.45 36.73
C ARG A 46 -10.91 -21.25 36.80
N PHE A 47 -10.62 -20.81 38.03
CA PHE A 47 -10.13 -19.48 38.40
C PHE A 47 -8.72 -19.12 37.89
N ALA A 48 -8.58 -17.86 37.46
CA ALA A 48 -7.40 -17.17 36.91
C ALA A 48 -6.23 -16.93 37.89
N ARG A 49 -5.87 -17.93 38.72
CA ARG A 49 -4.98 -17.71 39.87
C ARG A 49 -3.52 -18.13 39.69
N ASP A 50 -3.17 -18.88 38.63
CA ASP A 50 -1.83 -19.47 38.48
C ASP A 50 -0.96 -18.85 37.37
N CYS A 51 -1.47 -17.87 36.61
CA CYS A 51 -0.64 -17.09 35.69
C CYS A 51 0.18 -16.03 36.42
N THR A 52 1.50 -16.25 36.55
CA THR A 52 2.42 -15.23 37.04
C THR A 52 2.45 -14.04 36.07
N ARG A 53 1.98 -12.88 36.51
CA ARG A 53 2.25 -11.59 35.83
C ARG A 53 3.76 -11.36 35.80
N VAL A 54 4.32 -10.83 34.71
CA VAL A 54 5.70 -10.34 34.69
C VAL A 54 5.89 -9.41 35.87
N ARG A 55 6.86 -9.73 36.72
CA ARG A 55 7.19 -8.90 37.87
C ARG A 55 7.89 -7.65 37.34
N ALA A 56 7.40 -6.47 37.74
CA ALA A 56 8.07 -5.22 37.42
C ALA A 56 9.56 -5.30 37.85
N GLY A 57 10.48 -5.13 36.88
CA GLY A 57 11.92 -5.14 37.11
C GLY A 57 12.68 -6.43 36.72
N SER A 58 12.03 -7.55 36.36
CA SER A 58 12.72 -8.63 35.65
C SER A 58 12.80 -8.29 34.16
N ARG A 59 14.02 -8.13 33.60
CA ARG A 59 14.17 -7.94 32.14
C ARG A 59 13.81 -9.23 31.40
N GLU A 60 12.56 -9.34 30.99
CA GLU A 60 12.01 -10.47 30.24
C GLU A 60 11.79 -10.16 28.75
N HIS A 61 12.48 -9.12 28.25
CA HIS A 61 12.52 -8.75 26.85
C HIS A 61 13.96 -8.44 26.41
N GLU A 62 14.22 -8.56 25.11
CA GLU A 62 15.43 -8.06 24.45
C GLU A 62 15.14 -6.74 23.74
N SER A 63 16.10 -5.83 23.79
CA SER A 63 16.08 -4.56 23.06
C SER A 63 17.24 -4.51 22.08
N TRP A 64 16.97 -4.14 20.83
CA TRP A 64 17.96 -4.00 19.78
C TRP A 64 17.98 -2.56 19.26
N PRO A 65 19.16 -1.93 19.16
CA PRO A 65 19.26 -0.55 18.71
C PRO A 65 18.77 -0.39 17.27
N PRO A 66 18.30 0.81 16.89
CA PRO A 66 17.87 1.08 15.53
C PRO A 66 19.01 0.83 14.53
N PRO A 67 18.69 0.31 13.32
CA PRO A 67 19.67 0.13 12.26
C PRO A 67 20.29 1.48 11.84
N ALA A 68 21.56 1.46 11.45
CA ALA A 68 22.24 2.66 10.94
C ALA A 68 21.51 3.20 9.69
N ALA A 69 21.14 4.48 9.70
CA ALA A 69 20.40 5.11 8.63
C ALA A 69 21.17 5.04 7.29
N THR A 70 20.69 4.22 6.36
CA THR A 70 21.24 4.16 4.99
C THR A 70 20.25 4.84 4.02
N PRO A 71 20.69 5.82 3.20
CA PRO A 71 19.85 6.42 2.17
C PRO A 71 19.33 5.35 1.19
N GLY A 72 18.05 5.41 0.80
CA GLY A 72 17.43 4.43 -0.11
C GLY A 72 17.05 3.07 0.50
N ALA A 73 17.32 2.82 1.79
CA ALA A 73 17.11 1.52 2.42
C ALA A 73 15.64 1.23 2.85
N GLY A 74 14.69 2.07 2.44
CA GLY A 74 13.27 1.94 2.82
C GLY A 74 12.50 0.88 2.04
N ARG A 75 13.04 0.36 0.92
CA ARG A 75 12.34 -0.65 0.11
C ARG A 75 12.45 -2.04 0.75
N PRO A 76 11.34 -2.77 0.89
CA PRO A 76 11.39 -4.15 1.38
C PRO A 76 12.10 -5.06 0.36
N SER A 77 12.95 -5.95 0.86
CA SER A 77 13.52 -7.05 0.08
C SER A 77 12.71 -8.32 0.35
N VAL A 78 11.93 -8.76 -0.63
CA VAL A 78 11.09 -9.96 -0.54
C VAL A 78 11.78 -11.10 -1.28
N ARG A 79 11.96 -12.23 -0.61
CA ARG A 79 12.44 -13.48 -1.21
C ARG A 79 11.39 -14.57 -1.06
N ALA A 80 10.83 -15.01 -2.18
CA ALA A 80 10.06 -16.26 -2.21
C ALA A 80 11.04 -17.44 -2.09
N PHE A 81 10.62 -18.51 -1.40
CA PHE A 81 11.40 -19.73 -1.27
C PHE A 81 10.53 -20.97 -1.44
N VAL A 82 11.17 -22.05 -1.91
CA VAL A 82 10.67 -23.42 -1.79
C VAL A 82 11.78 -24.23 -1.13
N SER A 83 11.61 -24.54 0.15
CA SER A 83 12.66 -25.14 0.99
C SER A 83 12.20 -26.48 1.56
N HIS A 84 13.15 -27.36 1.84
CA HIS A 84 12.84 -28.69 2.39
C HIS A 84 12.96 -28.69 3.92
N PHE A 85 11.92 -29.17 4.59
CA PHE A 85 11.81 -29.31 6.04
C PHE A 85 11.43 -30.77 6.36
N GLY A 86 12.33 -31.50 7.01
CA GLY A 86 12.12 -32.94 7.25
C GLY A 86 11.78 -33.72 5.97
N GLY A 87 12.40 -33.36 4.84
CA GLY A 87 12.14 -33.97 3.52
C GLY A 87 10.90 -33.46 2.77
N ARG A 88 10.12 -32.53 3.35
CA ARG A 88 8.90 -31.97 2.74
C ARG A 88 9.18 -30.59 2.14
N ALA A 89 8.78 -30.36 0.89
CA ALA A 89 8.88 -29.05 0.28
C ALA A 89 7.80 -28.10 0.83
N VAL A 90 8.22 -26.92 1.29
CA VAL A 90 7.35 -25.86 1.81
C VAL A 90 7.63 -24.55 1.08
N THR A 91 6.58 -23.91 0.60
CA THR A 91 6.61 -22.60 -0.05
C THR A 91 6.43 -21.48 0.97
N GLY A 92 7.08 -20.34 0.74
CA GLY A 92 6.92 -19.21 1.63
C GLY A 92 7.68 -17.97 1.17
N HIS A 93 7.68 -16.95 2.04
CA HIS A 93 8.28 -15.66 1.80
C HIS A 93 9.09 -15.22 3.02
N LEU A 94 10.27 -14.65 2.76
CA LEU A 94 11.10 -13.97 3.75
C LEU A 94 11.27 -12.52 3.31
N THR A 95 10.79 -11.58 4.12
CA THR A 95 10.88 -10.14 3.85
C THR A 95 11.86 -9.50 4.81
N ARG A 96 12.76 -8.65 4.31
CA ARG A 96 13.64 -7.80 5.13
C ARG A 96 13.40 -6.32 4.88
N VAL A 97 13.43 -5.53 5.95
CA VAL A 97 13.15 -4.08 5.90
C VAL A 97 14.16 -3.34 6.76
N ALA A 98 14.92 -2.42 6.15
CA ALA A 98 16.04 -1.78 6.83
C ALA A 98 15.68 -0.55 7.68
N ALA A 99 14.53 0.09 7.46
CA ALA A 99 14.14 1.31 8.18
C ALA A 99 12.80 1.16 8.92
N PRO A 100 12.65 0.14 9.78
CA PRO A 100 11.35 -0.28 10.29
C PRO A 100 10.59 0.82 11.04
N LEU A 101 11.26 1.72 11.76
CA LEU A 101 10.61 2.85 12.43
C LEU A 101 9.72 3.70 11.49
N ARG A 102 10.11 3.84 10.21
CA ARG A 102 9.36 4.68 9.24
C ARG A 102 8.50 3.88 8.28
N THR A 103 8.76 2.58 8.12
CA THR A 103 8.19 1.76 7.06
C THR A 103 7.30 0.64 7.58
N PHE A 104 7.29 0.36 8.88
CA PHE A 104 6.48 -0.69 9.50
C PHE A 104 5.35 -0.09 10.31
N SER A 105 4.13 -0.60 10.10
CA SER A 105 2.95 -0.28 10.90
C SER A 105 2.18 -1.54 11.28
N VAL A 106 1.63 -1.53 12.49
CA VAL A 106 0.57 -2.44 12.91
C VAL A 106 -0.75 -1.76 12.62
N LEU A 107 -1.60 -2.43 11.84
CA LEU A 107 -2.89 -1.89 11.41
C LEU A 107 -4.05 -2.64 12.07
N GLU A 108 -5.12 -1.90 12.36
CA GLU A 108 -6.41 -2.45 12.76
C GLU A 108 -7.21 -2.99 11.55
N PRO A 109 -8.12 -3.98 11.74
CA PRO A 109 -8.91 -4.56 10.67
C PRO A 109 -9.80 -3.52 9.97
N GLY A 110 -9.57 -3.29 8.68
CA GLY A 110 -10.29 -2.30 7.90
C GLY A 110 -9.99 -0.84 8.26
N GLY A 111 -8.92 -0.59 9.02
CA GLY A 111 -8.49 0.76 9.42
C GLY A 111 -8.76 1.10 10.89
N SER A 112 -8.38 2.32 11.28
CA SER A 112 -8.45 2.81 12.67
C SER A 112 -9.83 2.62 13.29
N GLY A 113 -9.88 2.08 14.52
CA GLY A 113 -11.12 1.75 15.23
C GLY A 113 -11.66 0.35 14.95
N GLY A 114 -11.09 -0.40 14.00
CA GLY A 114 -11.51 -1.75 13.66
C GLY A 114 -11.50 -2.73 14.84
N CYS A 115 -10.54 -2.63 15.75
CA CYS A 115 -10.51 -3.48 16.95
C CYS A 115 -11.61 -3.14 17.94
N ALA A 116 -11.92 -1.85 18.13
CA ALA A 116 -12.99 -1.42 19.03
C ALA A 116 -14.37 -1.89 18.53
N GLU A 117 -14.55 -1.93 17.21
CA GLU A 117 -15.75 -2.46 16.56
C GLU A 117 -15.78 -3.99 16.45
N ARG A 118 -14.70 -4.67 16.89
CA ARG A 118 -14.50 -6.12 16.71
C ARG A 118 -14.65 -6.57 15.25
N ARG A 119 -14.15 -5.74 14.33
CA ARG A 119 -14.21 -6.00 12.90
C ARG A 119 -13.23 -7.11 12.54
N ARG A 120 -13.57 -7.89 11.51
CA ARG A 120 -12.66 -8.79 10.81
C ARG A 120 -12.63 -8.39 9.34
N THR A 121 -11.45 -8.43 8.72
CA THR A 121 -11.23 -7.96 7.35
C THR A 121 -10.10 -8.76 6.73
N THR A 122 -10.11 -8.98 5.41
CA THR A 122 -8.98 -9.68 4.77
C THR A 122 -7.71 -8.81 4.85
N VAL A 123 -6.54 -9.46 4.81
CA VAL A 123 -5.26 -8.74 4.75
C VAL A 123 -5.20 -7.84 3.51
N GLU A 124 -5.71 -8.32 2.37
CA GLU A 124 -5.73 -7.56 1.12
C GLU A 124 -6.51 -6.25 1.22
N GLU A 125 -7.72 -6.28 1.79
CA GLU A 125 -8.56 -5.10 1.95
C GLU A 125 -7.90 -4.06 2.86
N THR A 126 -7.37 -4.50 4.02
CA THR A 126 -6.68 -3.61 4.97
C THR A 126 -5.39 -3.06 4.36
N ALA A 127 -4.61 -3.91 3.68
CA ALA A 127 -3.34 -3.53 3.06
C ALA A 127 -3.52 -2.54 1.91
N ARG A 128 -4.56 -2.73 1.08
CA ARG A 128 -4.87 -1.83 -0.04
C ARG A 128 -5.31 -0.46 0.46
N ALA A 129 -6.16 -0.41 1.49
CA ALA A 129 -6.59 0.84 2.09
C ALA A 129 -5.43 1.64 2.71
N ALA A 130 -4.43 0.95 3.25
CA ALA A 130 -3.27 1.56 3.90
C ALA A 130 -2.06 1.78 2.97
N GLY A 131 -2.12 1.38 1.70
CA GLY A 131 -1.02 1.55 0.75
C GLY A 131 0.21 0.68 1.06
N CYS A 132 0.01 -0.52 1.61
CA CYS A 132 1.11 -1.43 1.94
C CYS A 132 1.79 -2.00 0.68
N ARG A 133 3.13 -2.02 0.69
CA ARG A 133 3.95 -2.74 -0.30
C ARG A 133 4.00 -4.23 0.01
N VAL A 134 4.17 -4.58 1.29
CA VAL A 134 4.09 -5.96 1.79
C VAL A 134 3.17 -5.96 3.00
N ALA A 135 2.27 -6.93 3.10
CA ALA A 135 1.46 -7.12 4.28
C ALA A 135 1.27 -8.61 4.58
N GLN A 136 1.15 -8.94 5.86
CA GLN A 136 0.72 -10.25 6.31
C GLN A 136 -0.21 -10.10 7.51
N ASN A 137 -0.93 -11.16 7.86
CA ASN A 137 -1.75 -11.15 9.08
C ASN A 137 -0.88 -10.89 10.33
N GLY A 138 -1.48 -10.27 11.33
CA GLY A 138 -0.82 -9.87 12.57
C GLY A 138 -1.10 -10.80 13.74
N GLY A 139 -1.51 -10.20 14.86
CA GLY A 139 -1.80 -10.90 16.11
C GLY A 139 -3.10 -11.70 16.09
N PHE A 140 -3.26 -12.51 17.13
CA PHE A 140 -4.40 -13.38 17.35
C PHE A 140 -5.69 -12.61 17.66
N PHE A 141 -6.82 -13.29 17.46
CA PHE A 141 -8.16 -12.74 17.72
C PHE A 141 -9.15 -13.85 18.06
N ARG A 142 -10.28 -13.48 18.67
CA ARG A 142 -11.37 -14.43 18.88
C ARG A 142 -12.16 -14.61 17.59
N MET A 143 -12.12 -15.80 16.99
CA MET A 143 -12.84 -16.12 15.75
C MET A 143 -14.34 -15.79 15.81
N ASN A 144 -14.98 -16.12 16.93
CA ASN A 144 -16.44 -15.96 17.11
C ASN A 144 -16.87 -14.50 17.32
N THR A 145 -16.03 -13.66 17.94
CA THR A 145 -16.42 -12.30 18.33
C THR A 145 -15.71 -11.20 17.53
N GLY A 146 -14.58 -11.50 16.89
CA GLY A 146 -13.70 -10.53 16.23
C GLY A 146 -12.84 -9.69 17.17
N GLU A 147 -12.82 -10.00 18.47
CA GLU A 147 -12.04 -9.27 19.46
C GLU A 147 -10.53 -9.44 19.21
N CYS A 148 -9.81 -8.31 19.10
CA CYS A 148 -8.34 -8.27 19.02
C CYS A 148 -7.72 -8.66 20.36
N LEU A 149 -6.78 -9.62 20.36
CA LEU A 149 -6.14 -10.12 21.58
C LEU A 149 -4.74 -9.54 21.78
N GLY A 150 -4.35 -9.41 23.04
CA GLY A 150 -3.02 -8.93 23.43
C GLY A 150 -2.84 -7.41 23.33
N ASN A 151 -1.61 -6.96 23.55
CA ASN A 151 -1.26 -5.54 23.42
C ASN A 151 -1.16 -5.17 21.94
N VAL A 152 -1.83 -4.10 21.56
CA VAL A 152 -1.77 -3.53 20.21
C VAL A 152 -1.53 -2.03 20.31
N VAL A 153 -0.46 -1.55 19.68
CA VAL A 153 -0.20 -0.13 19.45
C VAL A 153 -0.05 0.09 17.95
N SER A 154 -0.89 0.97 17.42
CA SER A 154 -0.96 1.29 15.99
C SER A 154 -0.64 2.76 15.80
N ASP A 155 0.49 3.06 15.16
CA ASP A 155 0.97 4.42 14.89
C ASP A 155 0.99 5.32 16.16
N GLY A 156 1.46 4.77 17.28
CA GLY A 156 1.56 5.42 18.59
C GLY A 156 0.28 5.45 19.42
N ARG A 157 -0.84 4.98 18.87
CA ARG A 157 -2.11 4.86 19.61
C ARG A 157 -2.26 3.45 20.16
N ARG A 158 -2.46 3.33 21.47
CA ARG A 158 -2.84 2.06 22.10
C ARG A 158 -4.27 1.69 21.69
N VAL A 159 -4.42 0.49 21.13
CA VAL A 159 -5.67 -0.03 20.55
C VAL A 159 -6.27 -1.12 21.43
N SER A 160 -5.44 -2.05 21.91
CA SER A 160 -5.86 -3.17 22.76
C SER A 160 -4.85 -3.38 23.90
N SER A 161 -5.29 -4.03 24.96
CA SER A 161 -4.46 -4.39 26.13
C SER A 161 -4.60 -5.88 26.41
N SER A 162 -3.49 -6.52 26.79
CA SER A 162 -3.49 -7.91 27.26
C SER A 162 -4.07 -8.08 28.66
N GLY A 163 -4.35 -6.99 29.39
CA GLY A 163 -4.80 -7.06 30.79
C GLY A 163 -3.76 -7.73 31.71
N GLY A 164 -2.49 -7.71 31.31
CA GLY A 164 -1.38 -8.32 32.03
C GLY A 164 -1.09 -9.79 31.66
N LEU A 165 -1.82 -10.36 30.69
CA LEU A 165 -1.52 -11.69 30.15
C LEU A 165 -0.16 -11.72 29.45
N GLN A 166 0.59 -12.78 29.72
CA GLN A 166 1.98 -12.94 29.29
C GLN A 166 2.06 -13.78 28.01
N ASN A 167 2.20 -13.07 26.90
CA ASN A 167 2.47 -13.62 25.58
C ASN A 167 3.66 -12.87 24.96
N ALA A 168 4.32 -13.50 24.00
CA ALA A 168 5.42 -12.88 23.27
C ALA A 168 4.94 -11.64 22.51
N GLN A 169 5.72 -10.56 22.56
CA GLN A 169 5.41 -9.26 21.95
C GLN A 169 6.56 -8.80 21.07
N PHE A 170 6.21 -8.07 20.01
CA PHE A 170 7.17 -7.38 19.15
C PHE A 170 6.72 -5.94 18.97
N GLY A 171 7.62 -4.99 19.20
CA GLY A 171 7.31 -3.58 19.08
C GLY A 171 8.51 -2.73 18.69
N ILE A 172 8.20 -1.51 18.29
CA ILE A 172 9.17 -0.47 17.96
C ILE A 172 8.88 0.72 18.86
N ARG A 173 9.90 1.21 19.58
CA ARG A 173 9.81 2.43 20.39
C ARG A 173 10.04 3.68 19.54
N ARG A 174 9.73 4.85 20.09
CA ARG A 174 9.81 6.15 19.39
C ARG A 174 11.22 6.47 18.89
N ASP A 175 12.26 6.04 19.60
CA ASP A 175 13.66 6.17 19.19
C ASP A 175 14.10 5.16 18.11
N GLY A 176 13.22 4.23 17.72
CA GLY A 176 13.51 3.18 16.75
C GLY A 176 14.06 1.88 17.34
N THR A 177 14.18 1.79 18.66
CA THR A 177 14.58 0.55 19.34
C THR A 177 13.56 -0.55 19.06
N LEU A 178 14.04 -1.71 18.58
CA LEU A 178 13.23 -2.91 18.39
C LEU A 178 13.18 -3.68 19.70
N VAL A 179 11.98 -4.05 20.14
CA VAL A 179 11.77 -4.77 21.40
C VAL A 179 11.07 -6.10 21.10
N THR A 180 11.61 -7.20 21.63
CA THR A 180 11.03 -8.54 21.49
C THR A 180 11.00 -9.26 22.84
N GLY A 181 9.89 -9.89 23.20
CA GLY A 181 9.79 -10.71 24.41
C GLY A 181 8.54 -10.43 25.23
N TYR A 182 8.63 -10.58 26.55
CA TYR A 182 7.52 -10.37 27.47
C TYR A 182 7.60 -8.99 28.11
N LEU A 183 6.49 -8.26 28.08
CA LEU A 183 6.41 -6.89 28.55
C LEU A 183 5.35 -6.78 29.66
N SER A 184 5.72 -6.11 30.74
CA SER A 184 4.78 -5.69 31.78
C SER A 184 3.88 -4.55 31.28
N GLU A 185 2.76 -4.35 31.96
CA GLU A 185 1.86 -3.23 31.64
C GLU A 185 2.55 -1.87 31.83
N GLU A 186 3.43 -1.73 32.83
CA GLU A 186 4.21 -0.51 33.06
C GLU A 186 5.13 -0.19 31.87
N GLU A 187 5.84 -1.18 31.34
CA GLU A 187 6.73 -1.00 30.20
C GLU A 187 5.99 -0.64 28.91
N VAL A 188 4.77 -1.17 28.74
CA VAL A 188 3.91 -0.84 27.59
C VAL A 188 3.34 0.58 27.73
N LEU A 189 3.13 1.05 28.95
CA LEU A 189 2.60 2.39 29.26
C LEU A 189 3.67 3.46 29.46
N ASP A 190 4.95 3.11 29.24
CA ASP A 190 6.06 4.05 29.31
C ASP A 190 5.80 5.27 28.41
N THR A 191 5.99 6.47 28.98
CA THR A 191 5.77 7.75 28.32
C THR A 191 7.05 8.45 27.88
N GLU A 192 8.21 8.00 28.38
CA GLU A 192 9.52 8.60 28.06
C GLU A 192 9.95 8.18 26.64
N ASN A 193 9.94 6.88 26.37
CA ASN A 193 10.21 6.32 25.04
C ASN A 193 9.09 5.36 24.61
N PRO A 194 7.87 5.87 24.33
CA PRO A 194 6.70 5.03 24.13
C PRO A 194 6.82 4.16 22.89
N PHE A 195 6.08 3.06 22.87
CA PHE A 195 5.87 2.27 21.66
C PHE A 195 5.14 3.09 20.60
N VAL A 196 5.64 3.04 19.37
CA VAL A 196 4.94 3.53 18.17
C VAL A 196 4.25 2.41 17.41
N GLN A 197 4.78 1.19 17.50
CA GLN A 197 4.16 -0.02 16.98
C GLN A 197 4.31 -1.13 18.02
N LEU A 198 3.26 -1.91 18.24
CA LEU A 198 3.30 -3.07 19.13
C LEU A 198 2.22 -4.05 18.70
N LEU A 199 2.58 -5.33 18.65
CA LEU A 199 1.61 -6.43 18.55
C LEU A 199 2.05 -7.60 19.43
N SER A 200 1.08 -8.42 19.83
CA SER A 200 1.30 -9.67 20.55
C SER A 200 1.12 -10.88 19.64
N GLY A 201 1.99 -11.86 19.83
CA GLY A 201 1.93 -13.19 19.23
C GLY A 201 1.73 -14.27 20.30
N VAL A 202 2.17 -15.49 19.98
CA VAL A 202 2.23 -16.64 20.89
C VAL A 202 3.49 -17.41 20.53
N ILE A 203 4.31 -17.75 21.52
CA ILE A 203 5.69 -18.27 21.42
C ILE A 203 6.72 -17.23 20.98
N TRP A 204 7.70 -16.99 21.85
CA TRP A 204 8.97 -16.36 21.53
C TRP A 204 9.90 -17.42 20.91
N LEU A 205 10.05 -17.38 19.58
CA LEU A 205 10.76 -18.41 18.83
C LEU A 205 12.26 -18.39 19.08
N ILE A 206 12.86 -17.21 19.01
CA ILE A 206 14.31 -17.01 19.08
C ILE A 206 14.59 -15.85 20.03
N ARG A 207 15.45 -16.08 21.03
CA ARG A 207 15.98 -15.07 21.93
C ARG A 207 17.49 -14.99 21.78
N ASN A 208 17.98 -13.83 21.38
CA ASN A 208 19.41 -13.53 21.22
C ASN A 208 20.18 -14.59 20.42
N GLY A 209 19.60 -15.05 19.30
CA GLY A 209 20.20 -16.03 18.40
C GLY A 209 20.09 -17.50 18.86
N SER A 210 19.28 -17.80 19.87
CA SER A 210 19.01 -19.16 20.36
C SER A 210 17.52 -19.46 20.33
N ILE A 211 17.13 -20.70 20.00
CA ILE A 211 15.73 -21.14 20.06
C ILE A 211 15.24 -21.04 21.52
N TYR A 212 14.04 -20.47 21.72
CA TYR A 212 13.48 -20.17 23.05
C TYR A 212 12.07 -20.77 23.27
N ILE A 213 11.69 -21.74 22.44
CA ILE A 213 10.35 -22.33 22.41
C ILE A 213 10.01 -23.05 23.73
N ASN A 214 10.95 -23.79 24.33
CA ASN A 214 10.70 -24.51 25.59
C ASN A 214 10.42 -23.55 26.74
N GLU A 215 11.19 -22.47 26.83
CA GLU A 215 11.03 -21.42 27.83
C GLU A 215 9.72 -20.66 27.62
N SER A 216 9.32 -20.43 26.36
CA SER A 216 7.99 -19.90 26.04
C SER A 216 6.87 -20.83 26.45
N GLU A 217 6.97 -22.14 26.25
CA GLU A 217 5.96 -23.10 26.72
C GLU A 217 5.83 -23.13 28.23
N ALA A 218 6.92 -22.88 28.96
CA ALA A 218 6.86 -22.77 30.42
C ALA A 218 6.33 -21.40 30.91
N THR A 219 6.43 -20.35 30.10
CA THR A 219 6.13 -18.96 30.49
C THR A 219 4.74 -18.50 30.04
N GLU A 220 4.34 -18.85 28.81
CA GLU A 220 3.10 -18.40 28.20
C GLU A 220 1.91 -19.22 28.69
N CYS A 221 0.92 -18.52 29.23
CA CYS A 221 -0.22 -19.15 29.89
C CYS A 221 -1.15 -19.89 28.94
N ASP A 222 -1.67 -21.03 29.40
CA ASP A 222 -2.66 -21.88 28.74
C ASP A 222 -4.12 -21.39 28.88
N GLU A 223 -4.34 -20.29 29.60
CA GLU A 223 -5.67 -19.86 30.08
C GLU A 223 -6.58 -19.10 29.08
N THR A 224 -6.19 -18.86 27.81
CA THR A 224 -6.99 -17.95 26.92
C THR A 224 -7.88 -18.59 25.83
N GLN A 225 -7.80 -19.91 25.66
CA GLN A 225 -8.80 -20.87 25.14
C GLN A 225 -9.51 -20.66 23.75
N GLU A 226 -9.28 -21.58 22.77
CA GLU A 226 -10.26 -22.41 22.02
C GLU A 226 -9.55 -23.61 21.31
N THR A 227 -9.82 -24.87 21.68
CA THR A 227 -9.36 -26.17 21.09
C THR A 227 -7.88 -26.35 20.60
N GLY A 228 -7.05 -26.98 21.43
CA GLY A 228 -5.69 -27.48 21.13
C GLY A 228 -4.95 -27.86 22.42
N SER A 229 -3.86 -28.62 22.40
CA SER A 229 -2.88 -28.56 23.50
C SER A 229 -1.79 -27.59 23.08
N PHE A 230 -1.27 -26.79 24.00
CA PHE A 230 -0.19 -25.83 23.68
C PHE A 230 1.00 -26.55 23.02
N SER A 231 1.34 -27.74 23.52
CA SER A 231 2.30 -28.66 22.90
C SER A 231 1.91 -29.09 21.48
N LYS A 232 0.64 -29.40 21.19
CA LYS A 232 0.17 -29.67 19.82
C LYS A 232 0.35 -28.43 18.94
N PHE A 233 -0.01 -27.24 19.43
CA PHE A 233 0.19 -25.99 18.69
C PHE A 233 1.66 -25.74 18.35
N VAL A 234 2.60 -26.08 19.24
CA VAL A 234 4.03 -25.96 18.98
C VAL A 234 4.51 -26.96 17.93
N ASN A 235 4.10 -28.22 18.07
CA ASN A 235 4.67 -29.33 17.31
C ASN A 235 3.96 -29.63 15.98
N VAL A 236 2.69 -29.24 15.83
CA VAL A 236 1.91 -29.53 14.63
C VAL A 236 2.42 -28.72 13.44
N MET A 237 2.50 -29.37 12.28
CA MET A 237 2.79 -28.69 11.02
C MET A 237 1.55 -27.91 10.58
N SER A 238 1.74 -26.66 10.20
CA SER A 238 0.67 -25.82 9.64
C SER A 238 1.28 -24.67 8.85
N ALA A 239 0.43 -23.81 8.28
CA ALA A 239 0.87 -22.50 7.80
C ALA A 239 1.27 -21.63 9.00
N ARG A 240 2.36 -20.86 8.89
CA ARG A 240 2.93 -20.07 10.00
C ARG A 240 3.37 -18.70 9.52
N THR A 241 3.26 -17.71 10.41
CA THR A 241 3.84 -16.39 10.21
C THR A 241 4.65 -15.97 11.43
N ALA A 242 5.67 -15.16 11.22
CA ALA A 242 6.51 -14.64 12.28
C ALA A 242 7.01 -13.23 11.97
N VAL A 243 7.39 -12.51 13.03
CA VAL A 243 8.05 -11.21 12.96
C VAL A 243 9.27 -11.23 13.87
N GLY A 244 10.36 -10.61 13.42
CA GLY A 244 11.61 -10.55 14.16
C GLY A 244 12.57 -9.54 13.57
N HIS A 245 13.85 -9.67 13.90
CA HIS A 245 14.91 -8.85 13.32
C HIS A 245 16.24 -9.59 13.18
N ASP A 246 17.08 -9.12 12.27
CA ASP A 246 18.45 -9.65 12.10
C ASP A 246 19.48 -8.88 12.94
N ARG A 247 20.76 -9.31 12.86
CA ARG A 247 21.88 -8.67 13.58
C ARG A 247 22.11 -7.21 13.19
N LYS A 248 21.67 -6.80 11.99
CA LYS A 248 21.80 -5.42 11.51
C LYS A 248 20.66 -4.52 11.98
N GLY A 249 19.69 -5.07 12.72
CA GLY A 249 18.49 -4.34 13.12
C GLY A 249 17.46 -4.20 12.00
N GLN A 250 17.57 -4.99 10.91
CA GLN A 250 16.54 -5.03 9.89
C GLN A 250 15.37 -5.86 10.40
N LEU A 251 14.14 -5.35 10.24
CA LEU A 251 12.93 -6.12 10.49
C LEU A 251 12.86 -7.30 9.51
N VAL A 252 12.46 -8.45 10.02
CA VAL A 252 12.25 -9.68 9.26
C VAL A 252 10.79 -10.11 9.42
N LEU A 253 10.10 -10.30 8.31
CA LEU A 253 8.80 -10.96 8.27
C LEU A 253 8.94 -12.31 7.57
N PHE A 254 8.31 -13.32 8.15
CA PHE A 254 8.30 -14.67 7.60
C PHE A 254 6.87 -15.15 7.44
N HIS A 255 6.63 -15.83 6.33
CA HIS A 255 5.40 -16.53 6.00
C HIS A 255 5.75 -17.88 5.36
N ALA A 256 5.09 -18.94 5.80
CA ALA A 256 5.11 -20.25 5.16
C ALA A 256 3.68 -20.73 4.92
N ASP A 257 3.39 -21.13 3.69
CA ASP A 257 2.13 -21.78 3.36
C ASP A 257 2.07 -23.16 4.02
N GLY A 258 0.85 -23.66 4.25
CA GLY A 258 0.66 -24.94 4.90
C GLY A 258 -0.81 -25.29 5.05
N GLN A 259 -1.09 -26.31 5.84
CA GLN A 259 -2.41 -26.69 6.30
C GLN A 259 -2.25 -27.58 7.52
N THR A 260 -2.99 -27.31 8.59
CA THR A 260 -2.79 -27.96 9.89
C THR A 260 -2.80 -29.49 9.74
N GLU A 261 -1.79 -30.14 10.33
CA GLU A 261 -1.51 -31.59 10.29
C GLU A 261 -1.07 -32.16 8.93
N GLN A 262 -1.11 -31.37 7.84
CA GLN A 262 -0.86 -31.88 6.48
C GLN A 262 0.38 -31.26 5.82
N ARG A 263 0.49 -29.93 5.83
CA ARG A 263 1.50 -29.17 5.08
C ARG A 263 2.03 -28.00 5.91
N GLY A 264 3.21 -27.50 5.55
CA GLY A 264 3.85 -26.37 6.21
C GLY A 264 4.89 -26.82 7.23
N VAL A 265 5.06 -26.04 8.30
CA VAL A 265 6.16 -26.21 9.26
C VAL A 265 5.66 -26.22 10.70
N SER A 266 6.38 -26.92 11.58
CA SER A 266 6.25 -26.73 13.03
C SER A 266 6.95 -25.45 13.49
N LEU A 267 6.75 -25.05 14.75
CA LEU A 267 7.47 -23.90 15.31
C LEU A 267 8.98 -24.13 15.40
N TRP A 268 9.40 -25.37 15.68
CA TRP A 268 10.81 -25.78 15.72
C TRP A 268 11.49 -25.59 14.37
N GLU A 269 10.87 -26.12 13.32
CA GLU A 269 11.36 -26.02 11.94
C GLU A 269 11.45 -24.56 11.48
N MET A 270 10.44 -23.74 11.83
CA MET A 270 10.46 -22.30 11.56
C MET A 270 11.60 -21.59 12.30
N ALA A 271 11.80 -21.85 13.60
CA ALA A 271 12.86 -21.23 14.38
C ALA A 271 14.26 -21.57 13.83
N GLU A 272 14.51 -22.84 13.49
CA GLU A 272 15.77 -23.27 12.86
C GLU A 272 16.01 -22.61 11.51
N PHE A 273 14.97 -22.45 10.69
CA PHE A 273 15.07 -21.74 9.42
C PHE A 273 15.40 -20.27 9.62
N LEU A 274 14.71 -19.58 10.53
CA LEU A 274 14.96 -18.17 10.83
C LEU A 274 16.39 -17.95 11.35
N LEU A 275 16.91 -18.85 12.21
CA LEU A 275 18.30 -18.80 12.69
C LEU A 275 19.31 -18.92 11.55
N ARG A 276 19.10 -19.86 10.61
CA ARG A 276 19.94 -19.98 9.40
C ARG A 276 19.91 -18.73 8.51
N HIS A 277 18.92 -17.88 8.68
CA HIS A 277 18.78 -16.60 8.00
C HIS A 277 19.12 -15.39 8.89
N ASP A 278 19.99 -15.56 9.89
CA ASP A 278 20.56 -14.52 10.77
C ASP A 278 19.55 -13.74 11.63
N VAL A 279 18.37 -14.32 11.88
CA VAL A 279 17.39 -13.75 12.80
C VAL A 279 17.88 -13.88 14.24
N VAL A 280 17.85 -12.78 14.98
CA VAL A 280 18.36 -12.69 16.36
C VAL A 280 17.23 -12.81 17.37
N ASN A 281 16.12 -12.12 17.14
CA ASN A 281 14.90 -12.29 17.93
C ASN A 281 13.71 -12.44 16.99
N ALA A 282 12.77 -13.32 17.32
CA ALA A 282 11.52 -13.47 16.57
C ALA A 282 10.41 -14.06 17.44
N ILE A 283 9.18 -13.65 17.17
CA ILE A 283 7.95 -14.21 17.77
C ILE A 283 7.09 -14.83 16.68
N ASN A 284 6.31 -15.86 17.05
CA ASN A 284 5.30 -16.43 16.17
C ASN A 284 4.01 -15.60 16.24
N LEU A 285 3.42 -15.33 15.08
CA LEU A 285 2.15 -14.65 14.91
C LEU A 285 1.04 -15.66 14.56
N ASP A 286 -0.15 -15.16 14.20
CA ASP A 286 -1.28 -16.05 13.88
C ASP A 286 -1.01 -16.89 12.61
N GLY A 287 -1.49 -18.13 12.61
CA GLY A 287 -1.17 -19.15 11.61
C GLY A 287 -2.41 -19.89 11.08
N GLY A 288 -2.22 -21.10 10.55
CA GLY A 288 -3.31 -21.87 9.93
C GLY A 288 -3.99 -21.07 8.82
N GLY A 289 -5.33 -21.08 8.78
CA GLY A 289 -6.11 -20.32 7.79
C GLY A 289 -5.93 -18.79 7.85
N SER A 290 -5.41 -18.25 8.94
CA SER A 290 -5.09 -16.82 9.04
C SER A 290 -3.83 -16.44 8.26
N ALA A 291 -2.90 -17.38 8.06
CA ALA A 291 -1.61 -17.14 7.41
C ALA A 291 -1.80 -16.62 5.99
N THR A 292 -1.49 -15.34 5.79
CA THR A 292 -1.76 -14.63 4.53
C THR A 292 -0.59 -13.72 4.21
N PHE A 293 -0.10 -13.78 2.98
CA PHE A 293 0.92 -12.86 2.46
C PHE A 293 0.38 -12.08 1.27
N VAL A 294 0.49 -10.76 1.32
CA VAL A 294 0.00 -9.81 0.32
C VAL A 294 1.17 -8.97 -0.17
N LEU A 295 1.34 -8.91 -1.48
CA LEU A 295 2.35 -8.11 -2.15
C LEU A 295 1.67 -7.07 -3.04
N ASN A 296 1.97 -5.80 -2.83
CA ASN A 296 1.37 -4.66 -3.56
C ASN A 296 -0.17 -4.67 -3.61
N GLY A 297 -0.82 -5.10 -2.53
CA GLY A 297 -2.28 -5.12 -2.41
C GLY A 297 -2.98 -6.29 -3.12
N THR A 298 -2.23 -7.30 -3.55
CA THR A 298 -2.74 -8.57 -4.12
C THR A 298 -2.26 -9.76 -3.31
N LEU A 299 -3.13 -10.76 -3.08
CA LEU A 299 -2.76 -12.03 -2.47
C LEU A 299 -1.60 -12.71 -3.23
N ALA A 300 -0.57 -13.09 -2.50
CA ALA A 300 0.63 -13.74 -3.03
C ALA A 300 1.02 -15.01 -2.24
N SER A 301 0.10 -15.56 -1.44
CA SER A 301 0.21 -16.84 -0.75
C SER A 301 -0.90 -17.81 -1.18
N TYR A 302 -0.84 -19.04 -0.67
CA TYR A 302 -1.91 -20.02 -0.82
C TYR A 302 -2.60 -20.27 0.54
N PRO A 303 -3.70 -19.56 0.85
CA PRO A 303 -4.46 -19.76 2.09
C PRO A 303 -4.90 -21.21 2.26
N SER A 304 -5.06 -21.62 3.52
CA SER A 304 -5.45 -22.99 3.84
C SER A 304 -6.94 -23.17 4.11
N ASP A 305 -7.69 -22.10 4.36
CA ASP A 305 -9.14 -22.22 4.45
C ASP A 305 -9.77 -22.47 3.08
N HIS A 306 -10.85 -23.25 3.06
CA HIS A 306 -11.67 -23.40 1.88
C HIS A 306 -12.63 -22.22 1.71
N CYS A 307 -12.94 -21.89 0.46
CA CYS A 307 -14.10 -21.08 0.14
C CYS A 307 -15.39 -21.85 0.42
N GLN A 308 -16.54 -21.18 0.42
CA GLN A 308 -17.85 -21.83 0.62
C GLN A 308 -18.14 -22.97 -0.38
N ASP A 309 -17.57 -22.89 -1.59
CA ASP A 309 -17.67 -23.94 -2.63
C ASP A 309 -16.81 -25.20 -2.38
N ASN A 310 -16.00 -25.22 -1.32
CA ASN A 310 -15.07 -26.28 -0.91
C ASN A 310 -13.94 -26.63 -1.90
N MET A 311 -13.99 -26.17 -3.14
CA MET A 311 -12.99 -26.52 -4.13
C MET A 311 -11.81 -25.54 -4.09
N TRP A 312 -12.11 -24.26 -3.95
CA TRP A 312 -11.11 -23.20 -3.92
C TRP A 312 -10.68 -22.87 -2.50
N ARG A 313 -9.50 -22.23 -2.39
CA ARG A 313 -8.99 -21.71 -1.13
C ARG A 313 -9.23 -20.20 -1.04
N CYS A 314 -9.64 -19.74 0.13
CA CYS A 314 -9.99 -18.34 0.38
C CYS A 314 -9.19 -17.77 1.54
N ALA A 315 -8.76 -16.51 1.42
CA ALA A 315 -8.11 -15.82 2.53
C ALA A 315 -9.11 -15.56 3.66
N ARG A 316 -8.67 -15.78 4.90
CA ARG A 316 -9.47 -15.51 6.10
C ARG A 316 -9.61 -14.00 6.34
N GLN A 317 -10.78 -13.62 6.87
CA GLN A 317 -10.93 -12.31 7.49
C GLN A 317 -10.28 -12.34 8.88
N VAL A 318 -9.18 -11.59 9.01
CA VAL A 318 -8.33 -11.54 10.22
C VAL A 318 -8.58 -10.24 11.00
N SER A 319 -7.87 -10.10 12.11
CA SER A 319 -7.88 -8.91 12.97
C SER A 319 -6.78 -7.92 12.54
N THR A 320 -5.69 -7.83 13.30
CA THR A 320 -4.59 -6.92 12.99
C THR A 320 -3.79 -7.38 11.77
N VAL A 321 -3.17 -6.43 11.08
CA VAL A 321 -2.32 -6.65 9.92
C VAL A 321 -0.97 -5.99 10.18
N VAL A 322 0.12 -6.68 9.87
CA VAL A 322 1.43 -6.04 9.81
C VAL A 322 1.68 -5.55 8.39
N CYS A 323 2.03 -4.27 8.26
CA CYS A 323 2.15 -3.58 6.99
C CYS A 323 3.55 -2.99 6.86
N VAL A 324 4.18 -3.25 5.72
CA VAL A 324 5.36 -2.55 5.27
C VAL A 324 4.98 -1.62 4.14
N HIS A 325 5.21 -0.33 4.32
CA HIS A 325 4.88 0.71 3.36
C HIS A 325 6.08 1.65 3.14
N GLU A 326 5.97 2.52 2.14
CA GLU A 326 6.97 3.58 1.95
C GLU A 326 6.93 4.58 3.12
N PRO A 327 8.05 5.20 3.50
CA PRO A 327 8.06 6.16 4.60
C PRO A 327 6.99 7.24 4.41
N ARG A 328 6.11 7.41 5.41
CA ARG A 328 5.07 8.45 5.37
C ARG A 328 5.71 9.83 5.50
N CYS A 329 5.21 10.80 4.76
CA CYS A 329 5.66 12.18 4.85
C CYS A 329 5.17 12.86 6.12
N GLN A 330 5.97 13.82 6.60
CA GLN A 330 5.62 14.71 7.70
C GLN A 330 5.71 16.17 7.21
N PRO A 331 4.60 16.92 7.17
CA PRO A 331 3.22 16.50 7.48
C PRO A 331 2.67 15.49 6.46
N PRO A 332 1.64 14.70 6.84
CA PRO A 332 0.91 13.86 5.90
C PRO A 332 0.46 14.72 4.72
N ASP A 333 0.42 14.17 3.50
CA ASP A 333 -0.04 14.81 2.25
C ASP A 333 0.77 15.99 1.66
N CYS A 334 1.87 16.42 2.29
CA CYS A 334 2.69 17.52 1.78
C CYS A 334 1.90 18.81 1.52
N SER A 335 0.94 19.10 2.42
CA SER A 335 -0.02 20.20 2.33
C SER A 335 -0.86 20.20 1.04
N GLY A 336 -0.97 19.05 0.36
CA GLY A 336 -1.59 18.94 -0.96
C GLY A 336 -0.78 19.56 -2.12
N HIS A 337 0.43 20.06 -1.84
CA HIS A 337 1.25 20.81 -2.78
C HIS A 337 2.60 20.14 -3.07
N GLY A 338 2.68 18.82 -2.88
CA GLY A 338 3.88 18.04 -3.15
C GLY A 338 3.60 16.56 -3.33
N THR A 339 4.64 15.84 -3.70
CA THR A 339 4.66 14.38 -3.73
C THR A 339 5.56 13.86 -2.62
N CYS A 340 5.16 12.75 -2.01
CA CYS A 340 5.93 12.15 -0.94
C CYS A 340 7.02 11.23 -1.52
N VAL A 341 8.28 11.57 -1.31
CA VAL A 341 9.43 10.81 -1.76
C VAL A 341 10.32 10.45 -0.58
N GLU A 342 10.39 9.17 -0.25
CA GLU A 342 11.15 8.62 0.90
C GLU A 342 10.85 9.30 2.25
N GLY A 343 9.61 9.77 2.45
CA GLY A 343 9.18 10.45 3.68
C GLY A 343 9.51 11.94 3.71
N ARG A 344 9.99 12.52 2.59
CA ARG A 344 10.15 13.96 2.39
C ARG A 344 9.19 14.47 1.35
N CYS A 345 8.70 15.68 1.55
CA CYS A 345 7.87 16.35 0.57
C CYS A 345 8.71 16.97 -0.52
N GLU A 346 8.49 16.52 -1.75
CA GLU A 346 9.01 17.15 -2.96
C GLU A 346 7.89 18.02 -3.54
N CYS A 347 8.03 19.34 -3.42
CA CYS A 347 6.95 20.27 -3.73
C CYS A 347 6.64 20.31 -5.23
N SER A 348 5.35 20.33 -5.54
CA SER A 348 4.81 20.41 -6.89
C SER A 348 4.81 21.85 -7.37
N GLY A 349 5.24 22.08 -8.61
CA GLY A 349 5.31 23.42 -9.18
C GLY A 349 6.55 24.21 -8.69
N ARG A 350 6.60 25.49 -9.03
CA ARG A 350 7.75 26.36 -8.74
C ARG A 350 7.55 27.29 -7.55
N PHE A 351 6.31 27.38 -7.06
CA PHE A 351 5.89 28.39 -6.10
C PHE A 351 5.64 27.84 -4.70
N TRP A 352 5.76 26.53 -4.49
CA TRP A 352 5.60 25.91 -3.18
C TRP A 352 6.96 25.52 -2.60
N ARG A 353 7.19 25.87 -1.34
CA ARG A 353 8.43 25.62 -0.60
C ARG A 353 8.13 25.24 0.85
N GLY A 354 9.19 24.94 1.58
CA GLY A 354 9.17 24.49 2.96
C GLY A 354 9.21 22.96 3.01
N SER A 355 9.57 22.40 4.16
CA SER A 355 9.59 20.95 4.37
C SER A 355 8.20 20.31 4.23
N ALA A 356 7.14 21.12 4.31
CA ALA A 356 5.75 20.74 4.20
C ALA A 356 5.09 21.16 2.88
N CYS A 357 5.77 21.89 2.00
CA CYS A 357 5.17 22.53 0.82
C CYS A 357 3.99 23.46 1.17
N SER A 358 4.03 24.08 2.36
CA SER A 358 2.98 24.98 2.85
C SER A 358 3.28 26.47 2.59
N GLU A 359 4.49 26.79 2.12
CA GLU A 359 4.93 28.17 1.93
C GLU A 359 4.88 28.53 0.46
N LEU A 360 4.19 29.62 0.13
CA LEU A 360 4.23 30.20 -1.22
C LEU A 360 5.49 31.07 -1.36
N ASP A 361 6.34 30.72 -2.33
CA ASP A 361 7.58 31.41 -2.67
C ASP A 361 7.56 31.77 -4.17
N CYS A 362 7.18 33.01 -4.49
CA CYS A 362 7.23 33.54 -5.85
C CYS A 362 8.62 34.05 -6.27
N GLY A 363 9.68 33.69 -5.53
CA GLY A 363 11.06 34.09 -5.80
C GLY A 363 11.48 35.38 -5.09
N PRO A 364 12.70 35.89 -5.35
CA PRO A 364 13.37 36.91 -4.52
C PRO A 364 12.64 38.25 -4.45
N SER A 365 11.83 38.59 -5.43
CA SER A 365 11.06 39.83 -5.46
C SER A 365 9.65 39.69 -4.89
N ASN A 366 9.16 38.46 -4.64
CA ASN A 366 7.81 38.16 -4.18
C ASN A 366 6.72 39.06 -4.83
N CYS A 367 6.63 38.99 -6.16
CA CYS A 367 5.74 39.84 -6.97
C CYS A 367 6.07 41.33 -6.95
N SER A 368 7.32 41.69 -6.65
CA SER A 368 7.90 43.04 -6.70
C SER A 368 7.13 44.10 -5.89
N GLY A 369 6.29 43.68 -4.94
CA GLY A 369 5.38 44.58 -4.21
C GLY A 369 4.19 45.09 -5.05
N HIS A 370 3.99 44.56 -6.25
CA HIS A 370 2.97 44.96 -7.22
C HIS A 370 2.04 43.80 -7.60
N GLY A 371 1.87 42.85 -6.67
CA GLY A 371 0.97 41.73 -6.85
C GLY A 371 0.94 40.81 -5.65
N MET A 372 0.06 39.81 -5.73
CA MET A 372 -0.08 38.76 -4.74
C MET A 372 0.49 37.45 -5.27
N CYS A 373 1.33 36.78 -4.48
CA CYS A 373 1.80 35.43 -4.80
C CYS A 373 0.66 34.42 -4.65
N THR A 374 0.46 33.58 -5.67
CA THR A 374 -0.57 32.53 -5.70
C THR A 374 0.05 31.21 -6.14
N GLU A 375 -0.72 30.12 -6.05
CA GLU A 375 -0.29 28.78 -6.47
C GLU A 375 0.12 28.66 -7.95
N THR A 376 -0.30 29.62 -8.79
CA THR A 376 0.05 29.70 -10.22
C THR A 376 1.10 30.76 -10.54
N GLY A 377 1.62 31.45 -9.53
CA GLY A 377 2.59 32.54 -9.65
C GLY A 377 2.02 33.89 -9.22
N CYS A 378 2.64 34.97 -9.65
CA CYS A 378 2.24 36.32 -9.26
C CYS A 378 0.98 36.79 -9.98
N ARG A 379 -0.05 37.15 -9.20
CA ARG A 379 -1.20 37.90 -9.70
C ARG A 379 -0.93 39.39 -9.53
N CYS A 380 -0.60 40.06 -10.63
CA CYS A 380 -0.23 41.47 -10.60
C CYS A 380 -1.40 42.40 -10.36
N ASP A 381 -1.12 43.47 -9.61
CA ASP A 381 -2.04 44.58 -9.37
C ASP A 381 -2.25 45.39 -10.66
N ALA A 382 -3.20 46.32 -10.62
CA ALA A 382 -3.48 47.16 -11.77
C ALA A 382 -2.26 48.03 -12.14
N GLY A 383 -1.95 48.12 -13.43
CA GLY A 383 -0.79 48.86 -13.93
C GLY A 383 0.50 48.06 -14.05
N TRP A 384 0.51 46.80 -13.60
CA TRP A 384 1.69 45.93 -13.59
C TRP A 384 1.45 44.58 -14.29
N THR A 385 2.51 44.04 -14.88
CA THR A 385 2.54 42.76 -15.59
C THR A 385 3.93 42.11 -15.49
N GLY A 386 4.11 40.99 -16.20
CA GLY A 386 5.30 40.15 -16.14
C GLY A 386 5.19 39.04 -15.07
N SER A 387 6.10 38.08 -15.11
CA SER A 387 6.04 36.88 -14.24
C SER A 387 6.19 37.19 -12.74
N ASN A 388 6.75 38.35 -12.40
CA ASN A 388 6.99 38.81 -11.04
C ASN A 388 6.45 40.24 -10.80
N CYS A 389 5.57 40.74 -11.67
CA CYS A 389 4.98 42.09 -11.57
C CYS A 389 6.01 43.24 -11.54
N SER A 390 7.16 43.07 -12.19
CA SER A 390 8.20 44.11 -12.27
C SER A 390 8.05 45.04 -13.49
N GLU A 391 7.16 44.71 -14.41
CA GLU A 391 6.96 45.46 -15.66
C GLU A 391 5.68 46.29 -15.56
N GLU A 392 5.75 47.57 -15.93
CA GLU A 392 4.56 48.42 -16.06
C GLU A 392 3.74 48.01 -17.29
N CYS A 393 2.45 48.35 -17.33
CA CYS A 393 1.61 47.99 -18.47
C CYS A 393 2.17 48.56 -19.79
N PRO A 394 2.21 47.75 -20.86
CA PRO A 394 2.55 48.25 -22.18
C PRO A 394 1.52 49.29 -22.63
N LEU A 395 1.97 50.25 -23.44
CA LEU A 395 1.12 51.30 -23.97
C LEU A 395 -0.13 50.72 -24.64
N GLY A 396 -1.29 51.28 -24.29
CA GLY A 396 -2.58 50.82 -24.79
C GLY A 396 -3.25 49.72 -23.96
N TRP A 397 -2.67 49.31 -22.83
CA TRP A 397 -3.26 48.33 -21.90
C TRP A 397 -3.32 48.85 -20.47
N HIS A 398 -4.28 48.38 -19.69
CA HIS A 398 -4.50 48.79 -18.30
C HIS A 398 -5.16 47.69 -17.45
N GLY A 399 -5.26 47.95 -16.15
CA GLY A 399 -5.90 47.05 -15.18
C GLY A 399 -4.99 45.93 -14.68
N PRO A 400 -5.51 45.01 -13.83
CA PRO A 400 -4.71 43.93 -13.24
C PRO A 400 -4.10 43.01 -14.30
N GLY A 401 -2.78 42.80 -14.23
CA GLY A 401 -2.04 42.01 -15.23
C GLY A 401 -2.12 42.57 -16.65
N CYS A 402 -2.52 43.84 -16.81
CA CYS A 402 -2.66 44.54 -18.10
C CYS A 402 -3.54 43.81 -19.12
N GLN A 403 -4.60 43.14 -18.65
CA GLN A 403 -5.48 42.31 -19.49
C GLN A 403 -6.57 43.10 -20.22
N ARG A 404 -6.66 44.43 -20.02
CA ARG A 404 -7.71 45.28 -20.61
C ARG A 404 -7.11 46.31 -21.56
N PRO A 405 -7.63 46.46 -22.79
CA PRO A 405 -7.16 47.49 -23.72
C PRO A 405 -7.74 48.87 -23.36
N CYS A 406 -6.93 49.92 -23.50
CA CYS A 406 -7.34 51.32 -23.38
C CYS A 406 -8.40 51.66 -24.45
N ARG A 407 -9.46 52.37 -24.05
CA ARG A 407 -10.53 52.83 -24.95
C ARG A 407 -10.57 54.35 -25.07
N CYS A 408 -9.41 54.94 -25.31
CA CYS A 408 -9.28 56.38 -25.53
C CYS A 408 -9.44 56.72 -27.02
N GLU A 409 -9.90 57.94 -27.31
CA GLU A 409 -9.93 58.45 -28.67
C GLU A 409 -8.54 58.39 -29.31
N HIS A 410 -8.50 58.11 -30.62
CA HIS A 410 -7.26 58.02 -31.41
C HIS A 410 -6.18 57.05 -30.88
N GLN A 411 -6.58 55.99 -30.14
CA GLN A 411 -5.66 54.97 -29.58
C GLN A 411 -4.59 55.56 -28.65
N CYS A 412 -4.91 56.68 -27.99
CA CYS A 412 -4.00 57.32 -27.06
C CYS A 412 -3.71 56.45 -25.83
N PRO A 413 -2.51 56.56 -25.21
CA PRO A 413 -2.22 55.91 -23.94
C PRO A 413 -3.22 56.32 -22.86
N CYS A 414 -3.59 55.38 -22.00
CA CYS A 414 -4.43 55.63 -20.85
C CYS A 414 -3.65 55.36 -19.56
N ASP A 415 -4.19 55.81 -18.43
CA ASP A 415 -3.64 55.51 -17.11
C ASP A 415 -3.55 53.97 -16.92
N PRO A 416 -2.36 53.40 -16.65
CA PRO A 416 -2.16 51.96 -16.56
C PRO A 416 -3.01 51.26 -15.48
N GLN A 417 -3.39 51.97 -14.41
CA GLN A 417 -4.14 51.38 -13.30
C GLN A 417 -5.65 51.45 -13.56
N THR A 418 -6.14 52.63 -13.91
CA THR A 418 -7.57 52.96 -13.97
C THR A 418 -8.15 52.86 -15.38
N GLY A 419 -7.32 53.00 -16.41
CA GLY A 419 -7.76 53.11 -17.80
C GLY A 419 -8.25 54.51 -18.18
N ASN A 420 -8.04 55.50 -17.32
CA ASN A 420 -8.53 56.85 -17.56
C ASN A 420 -7.71 57.57 -18.64
N CYS A 421 -8.39 58.23 -19.57
CA CYS A 421 -7.78 58.91 -20.72
C CYS A 421 -7.32 60.34 -20.37
N SER A 422 -7.53 60.81 -19.14
CA SER A 422 -7.19 62.17 -18.72
C SER A 422 -5.72 62.35 -18.28
N VAL A 423 -4.82 61.45 -18.68
CA VAL A 423 -3.37 61.58 -18.40
C VAL A 423 -2.85 62.78 -19.17
N SER A 424 -2.70 63.86 -18.44
CA SER A 424 -2.20 65.14 -18.91
C SER A 424 -0.69 65.01 -19.09
N GLN A 425 -0.19 65.36 -20.28
CA GLN A 425 1.23 65.57 -20.65
C GLN A 425 1.99 64.46 -21.40
N VAL A 426 1.37 63.69 -22.30
CA VAL A 426 2.13 63.01 -23.38
C VAL A 426 1.67 63.51 -24.75
N LYS A 427 2.59 64.16 -25.48
CA LYS A 427 2.36 64.84 -26.77
C LYS A 427 2.31 63.92 -27.99
N GLN A 428 2.31 62.60 -27.81
CA GLN A 428 2.26 61.64 -28.92
C GLN A 428 1.35 60.47 -28.53
N CYS A 429 0.10 60.53 -28.96
CA CYS A 429 -0.63 59.31 -29.28
C CYS A 429 0.14 58.66 -30.45
N LEU A 430 0.33 57.34 -30.42
CA LEU A 430 0.92 56.62 -31.54
C LEU A 430 0.12 57.01 -32.80
N GLN A 431 0.72 57.81 -33.68
CA GLN A 431 0.13 58.05 -34.98
C GLN A 431 0.00 56.68 -35.65
N PRO A 432 -1.17 56.36 -36.24
CA PRO A 432 -1.24 55.16 -37.06
C PRO A 432 -0.16 55.30 -38.13
N PRO A 433 0.71 54.30 -38.34
CA PRO A 433 1.46 54.26 -39.58
C PRO A 433 0.42 54.27 -40.69
N GLU A 434 0.49 55.24 -41.59
CA GLU A 434 -0.12 55.14 -42.92
C GLU A 434 0.59 54.03 -43.69
N ALA A 435 0.36 52.79 -43.29
CA ALA A 435 0.45 51.64 -44.14
C ALA A 435 -0.99 51.25 -44.42
N THR A 436 -1.54 51.80 -45.50
CA THR A 436 -2.66 51.21 -46.24
C THR A 436 -2.20 49.84 -46.73
N LEU A 437 -2.20 48.85 -45.84
CA LEU A 437 -2.24 47.46 -46.25
C LEU A 437 -3.67 47.23 -46.68
N LYS A 438 -3.86 47.25 -48.01
CA LYS A 438 -5.11 46.94 -48.70
C LYS A 438 -5.81 45.80 -47.96
N ALA A 439 -6.95 46.11 -47.33
CA ALA A 439 -7.96 45.12 -46.99
C ALA A 439 -8.52 44.60 -48.32
N GLY A 440 -7.78 43.68 -48.92
CA GLY A 440 -7.98 43.20 -50.27
C GLY A 440 -6.98 42.12 -50.57
N GLU A 441 -6.86 41.15 -49.65
CA GLU A 441 -6.39 39.77 -49.89
C GLU A 441 -6.36 38.99 -48.55
N LEU A 442 -7.53 38.74 -47.95
CA LEU A 442 -7.69 37.59 -47.05
C LEU A 442 -9.10 37.00 -47.13
N SER A 443 -9.69 37.06 -48.34
CA SER A 443 -10.90 36.33 -48.72
C SER A 443 -10.55 35.17 -49.65
N PHE A 444 -9.44 34.47 -49.39
CA PHE A 444 -9.14 33.22 -50.09
C PHE A 444 -9.64 32.02 -49.27
N PHE A 445 -10.91 32.01 -48.90
CA PHE A 445 -11.58 30.75 -48.57
C PHE A 445 -12.94 30.76 -49.27
N THR A 446 -12.92 30.50 -50.57
CA THR A 446 -14.13 30.24 -51.34
C THR A 446 -14.93 29.13 -50.67
N ARG A 447 -16.26 29.14 -50.82
CA ARG A 447 -17.16 28.09 -50.29
C ARG A 447 -16.67 26.66 -50.59
N THR A 448 -15.91 26.49 -51.68
CA THR A 448 -15.25 25.25 -52.11
C THR A 448 -14.14 24.77 -51.18
N THR A 449 -13.34 25.65 -50.56
CA THR A 449 -12.25 25.25 -49.65
C THR A 449 -12.78 24.87 -48.27
N TRP A 450 -13.85 25.53 -47.81
CA TRP A 450 -14.60 25.07 -46.63
C TRP A 450 -15.25 23.71 -46.85
N LEU A 451 -15.84 23.47 -48.02
CA LEU A 451 -16.37 22.15 -48.38
C LEU A 451 -15.27 21.08 -48.48
N ALA A 452 -14.10 21.41 -49.01
CA ALA A 452 -12.98 20.49 -49.09
C ALA A 452 -12.42 20.14 -47.71
N LEU A 453 -12.27 21.12 -46.81
CA LEU A 453 -11.82 20.88 -45.44
C LEU A 453 -12.81 20.05 -44.63
N THR A 454 -14.11 20.34 -44.74
CA THR A 454 -15.13 19.57 -44.02
C THR A 454 -15.24 18.14 -44.55
N LEU A 455 -15.14 17.94 -45.87
CA LEU A 455 -15.06 16.60 -46.47
C LEU A 455 -13.80 15.84 -46.03
N ALA A 456 -12.64 16.50 -45.97
CA ALA A 456 -11.39 15.89 -45.51
C ALA A 456 -11.46 15.49 -44.03
N LEU A 457 -11.98 16.36 -43.16
CA LEU A 457 -12.20 16.07 -41.74
C LEU A 457 -13.21 14.94 -41.54
N PHE A 458 -14.28 14.90 -42.33
CA PHE A 458 -15.26 13.82 -42.30
C PHE A 458 -14.66 12.48 -42.75
N PHE A 459 -13.81 12.49 -43.77
CA PHE A 459 -13.09 11.29 -44.22
C PHE A 459 -12.10 10.78 -43.16
N LEU A 460 -11.37 11.68 -42.51
CA LEU A 460 -10.48 11.32 -41.40
C LEU A 460 -11.24 10.74 -40.20
N LEU A 461 -12.41 11.29 -39.89
CA LEU A 461 -13.29 10.76 -38.85
C LEU A 461 -13.79 9.36 -39.21
N LEU A 462 -14.19 9.13 -40.46
CA LEU A 462 -14.60 7.81 -40.94
C LEU A 462 -13.46 6.79 -40.88
N ILE A 463 -12.25 7.17 -41.29
CA ILE A 463 -11.06 6.30 -41.17
C ILE A 463 -10.79 5.95 -39.70
N SER A 464 -10.88 6.93 -38.80
CA SER A 464 -10.71 6.72 -37.36
C SER A 464 -11.78 5.78 -36.79
N ILE A 465 -13.05 5.95 -37.18
CA ILE A 465 -14.14 5.06 -36.76
C ILE A 465 -13.92 3.65 -37.28
N VAL A 466 -13.56 3.48 -38.56
CA VAL A 466 -13.26 2.16 -39.14
C VAL A 466 -12.07 1.52 -38.43
N ALA A 467 -10.98 2.25 -38.17
CA ALA A 467 -9.82 1.72 -37.44
C ALA A 467 -10.18 1.28 -36.02
N ASN A 468 -10.96 2.09 -35.28
CA ASN A 468 -11.43 1.74 -33.94
C ASN A 468 -12.38 0.54 -33.94
N VAL A 469 -13.29 0.45 -34.93
CA VAL A 469 -14.17 -0.72 -35.10
C VAL A 469 -13.38 -1.96 -35.49
N SER A 470 -12.36 -1.85 -36.36
CA SER A 470 -11.46 -2.95 -36.71
C SER A 470 -10.61 -3.42 -35.53
N LEU A 471 -10.18 -2.53 -34.63
CA LEU A 471 -9.51 -2.89 -33.36
C LEU A 471 -10.47 -3.61 -32.39
N LEU A 472 -11.71 -3.15 -32.30
CA LEU A 472 -12.75 -3.76 -31.46
C LEU A 472 -13.24 -5.13 -32.00
N LEU A 473 -13.30 -5.29 -33.31
CA LEU A 473 -13.67 -6.57 -33.95
C LEU A 473 -12.48 -7.52 -34.08
N GLY A 474 -11.27 -6.99 -34.31
CA GLY A 474 -10.02 -7.76 -34.33
C GLY A 474 -9.69 -8.36 -32.97
N SER A 475 -9.89 -7.62 -31.89
CA SER A 475 -9.76 -8.15 -30.52
C SER A 475 -10.80 -9.22 -30.17
N ARG A 476 -11.97 -9.23 -30.83
CA ARG A 476 -12.95 -10.33 -30.74
C ARG A 476 -12.53 -11.56 -31.55
N ALA A 477 -11.90 -11.38 -32.70
CA ALA A 477 -11.42 -12.48 -33.54
C ALA A 477 -10.17 -13.17 -32.95
N GLU A 478 -9.26 -12.44 -32.30
CA GLU A 478 -8.15 -13.01 -31.54
C GLU A 478 -8.61 -13.70 -30.24
N ARG A 479 -9.62 -13.15 -29.55
CA ARG A 479 -10.16 -13.79 -28.34
C ARG A 479 -10.90 -15.10 -28.63
N ASN A 480 -11.53 -15.25 -29.80
CA ASN A 480 -12.14 -16.51 -30.21
C ASN A 480 -11.15 -17.53 -30.79
N ARG A 481 -9.97 -17.13 -31.27
CA ARG A 481 -8.90 -18.07 -31.66
C ARG A 481 -8.11 -18.62 -30.48
N HIS A 482 -8.12 -17.94 -29.34
CA HIS A 482 -7.37 -18.36 -28.16
C HIS A 482 -8.09 -19.39 -27.27
N LEU A 483 -9.31 -19.80 -27.63
CA LEU A 483 -10.13 -20.77 -26.91
C LEU A 483 -10.16 -22.17 -27.54
N ASP A 484 -9.42 -22.39 -28.64
CA ASP A 484 -9.38 -23.68 -29.35
C ASP A 484 -7.93 -24.08 -29.70
N GLY A 485 -7.06 -24.06 -28.69
CA GLY A 485 -5.68 -24.51 -28.81
C GLY A 485 -5.44 -25.73 -27.93
N ASP A 486 -5.29 -26.90 -28.53
CA ASP A 486 -4.81 -28.12 -27.90
C ASP A 486 -3.50 -27.85 -27.14
N TYR A 487 -3.49 -28.12 -25.84
CA TYR A 487 -2.31 -27.98 -25.01
C TYR A 487 -1.36 -29.16 -25.26
N VAL A 488 -0.19 -28.89 -25.84
CA VAL A 488 0.94 -29.83 -25.90
C VAL A 488 1.92 -29.47 -24.78
N TYR A 489 2.14 -30.42 -23.87
CA TYR A 489 3.13 -30.31 -22.79
C TYR A 489 4.56 -30.39 -23.36
N HIS A 490 5.38 -29.37 -23.08
CA HIS A 490 6.84 -29.45 -23.25
C HIS A 490 7.52 -29.59 -21.87
N PRO A 491 8.32 -30.64 -21.63
CA PRO A 491 9.10 -30.77 -20.40
C PRO A 491 10.18 -29.68 -20.28
N LEU A 492 10.28 -29.07 -19.10
CA LEU A 492 11.27 -28.05 -18.73
C LEU A 492 12.66 -28.67 -18.53
N GLN A 493 13.39 -28.91 -19.64
CA GLN A 493 14.78 -29.36 -19.56
C GLN A 493 15.78 -28.55 -20.41
N GLU A 494 15.38 -27.39 -20.94
CA GLU A 494 16.27 -26.56 -21.76
C GLU A 494 16.27 -25.08 -21.34
N MET A 495 16.64 -24.80 -20.09
CA MET A 495 16.88 -23.41 -19.63
C MET A 495 18.15 -23.22 -18.81
N ASN A 496 19.11 -24.13 -18.88
CA ASN A 496 20.49 -23.85 -18.48
C ASN A 496 21.40 -24.09 -19.69
N GLY A 497 21.89 -23.00 -20.28
CA GLY A 497 22.92 -23.08 -21.31
C GLY A 497 24.22 -23.62 -20.72
N GLU A 498 24.51 -24.88 -20.99
CA GLU A 498 25.86 -25.43 -21.00
C GLU A 498 26.06 -26.22 -22.30
N LEU A 499 27.12 -25.86 -23.03
CA LEU A 499 27.58 -26.58 -24.21
C LEU A 499 27.96 -28.02 -23.82
N LEU A 500 27.36 -29.02 -24.47
CA LEU A 500 27.97 -30.33 -24.63
C LEU A 500 28.00 -30.73 -26.11
N ALA A 501 29.16 -31.28 -26.49
CA ALA A 501 29.60 -31.64 -27.82
C ALA A 501 28.77 -32.76 -28.47
N PRO A 502 28.83 -32.97 -29.80
CA PRO A 502 27.99 -33.93 -30.49
C PRO A 502 28.59 -35.33 -30.39
N GLU A 503 27.88 -36.25 -29.75
CA GLU A 503 28.10 -37.69 -29.94
C GLU A 503 27.27 -38.21 -31.11
N LYS A 504 27.97 -38.89 -32.02
CA LYS A 504 27.44 -39.54 -33.20
C LYS A 504 26.53 -40.71 -32.83
N GLU A 505 25.37 -40.78 -33.47
CA GLU A 505 24.64 -42.02 -33.66
C GLU A 505 25.47 -43.02 -34.46
N GLN A 506 25.53 -44.27 -33.98
CA GLN A 506 25.72 -45.42 -34.84
C GLN A 506 24.81 -46.56 -34.38
N ALA A 507 24.14 -47.15 -35.38
CA ALA A 507 23.03 -48.07 -35.26
C ALA A 507 23.42 -49.47 -34.81
N GLY A 508 22.48 -50.12 -34.11
CA GLY A 508 22.16 -51.55 -34.18
C GLY A 508 23.13 -52.54 -33.54
N ASP A 509 22.66 -53.31 -32.55
CA ASP A 509 22.44 -54.75 -32.74
C ASP A 509 21.55 -55.34 -31.64
N THR A 510 20.79 -56.35 -32.02
CA THR A 510 19.90 -57.18 -31.21
C THR A 510 20.62 -58.12 -30.25
N HIS A 511 20.19 -58.21 -28.99
CA HIS A 511 20.02 -59.51 -28.31
C HIS A 511 19.27 -59.39 -26.97
N ASP A 512 18.14 -60.09 -26.88
CA ASP A 512 17.50 -60.54 -25.63
C ASP A 512 18.10 -61.90 -25.27
N PRO A 513 18.54 -62.11 -24.01
CA PRO A 513 18.10 -63.35 -23.37
C PRO A 513 17.85 -63.27 -21.85
N PHE A 514 16.66 -63.74 -21.46
CA PHE A 514 16.30 -64.49 -20.23
C PHE A 514 16.33 -63.74 -18.88
N LYS A 515 15.18 -63.57 -18.21
CA LYS A 515 14.59 -64.54 -17.24
C LYS A 515 15.62 -65.04 -16.21
N ASP A 516 15.62 -64.40 -15.04
CA ASP A 516 14.99 -64.91 -13.81
C ASP A 516 14.59 -63.76 -12.89
#